data_AF-A0AAD6DH69-F1
#
_entry.id   AF-A0AAD6DH69-F1
#
_cell.length_a   1.000
_cell.length_b   1.000
_cell.length_c   1.000
_cell.angle_alpha   90.00
_cell.angle_beta   90.00
_cell.angle_gamma   90.00
#
_symmetry.space_group_name_H-M   'P 1'
#
loop_
_entity.id
_entity.type
_entity.pdbx_description
1 polymer ?
#
loop_
_entity_poly.entity_id
_entity_poly.type
_entity_poly.pdbx_seq_one_letter_code
_entity_poly.pdbx_strand_id
1 'polypeptide(L)'
;MNLIYLRPEITAWRRLPLSDIASLKGNSASAILKASENEHIVGELSGSDHEESDTPVPKSFSLPYYAETAHTLLHTLVSKYKPTHILIERQRFRTGSSSHVQEWTIRVGLFEAMLYAALEVMKKERGGNLADLGVHGIDPKRVVQYWGEKEIGFTSVEGEDKDKKRRPTSREVKKAKIELVAKWLEAEFGLSESSTSKIDSGARRRVDISGSESVRSLAEAYLARLRTPAKRGLSMRGRPRGETVANDVIKLDDLADCLLQGVTWMEWIRMREMVVRKGMAVLEEI
;
A
#
# COMPACT_ATOMS: atom_id res chain seq x y z
N MET A 1 15.35 11.31 22.48
CA MET A 1 14.22 11.87 21.71
C MET A 1 13.08 10.86 21.80
N ASN A 2 11.96 11.20 22.45
CA ASN A 2 10.89 10.24 22.75
C ASN A 2 10.13 9.83 21.48
N LEU A 3 10.53 8.72 20.85
CA LEU A 3 9.84 8.07 19.72
C LEU A 3 8.39 7.61 20.02
N ILE A 4 7.94 7.79 21.26
CA ILE A 4 6.68 7.25 21.80
C ILE A 4 5.44 7.92 21.18
N TYR A 5 5.57 9.07 20.52
CA TYR A 5 4.43 9.85 20.01
C TYR A 5 4.50 10.24 18.52
N LEU A 6 5.51 9.80 17.75
CA LEU A 6 5.52 10.14 16.33
C LEU A 6 4.49 9.29 15.59
N ARG A 7 3.47 9.95 15.04
CA ARG A 7 2.50 9.32 14.14
C ARG A 7 3.14 9.10 12.77
N PRO A 8 2.80 7.99 12.09
CA PRO A 8 3.27 7.77 10.74
C PRO A 8 2.67 8.80 9.78
N GLU A 9 3.53 9.42 8.97
CA GLU A 9 3.14 10.38 7.94
C GLU A 9 3.13 9.71 6.57
N ILE A 10 2.06 9.91 5.81
CA ILE A 10 1.92 9.41 4.45
C ILE A 10 2.53 10.44 3.48
N THR A 11 3.71 10.13 2.96
CA THR A 11 4.44 10.98 2.00
C THR A 11 4.16 10.63 0.54
N ALA A 12 3.76 9.39 0.28
CA ALA A 12 3.31 8.92 -1.01
C ALA A 12 2.31 7.77 -0.82
N TRP A 13 1.23 7.81 -1.58
CA TRP A 13 0.23 6.74 -1.63
C TRP A 13 -0.30 6.71 -3.05
N ARG A 14 -0.18 5.56 -3.74
CA ARG A 14 -0.66 5.37 -5.12
C ARG A 14 -0.66 3.90 -5.49
N ARG A 15 -1.44 3.56 -6.50
CA ARG A 15 -1.41 2.23 -7.10
C ARG A 15 -0.31 2.19 -8.17
N LEU A 16 0.36 1.05 -8.30
CA LEU A 16 1.44 0.84 -9.27
C LEU A 16 1.18 -0.43 -10.09
N PRO A 17 0.44 -0.34 -11.20
CA PRO A 17 0.32 -1.44 -12.14
C PRO A 17 1.66 -1.81 -12.77
N LEU A 18 1.92 -3.10 -13.01
CA LEU A 18 3.15 -3.57 -13.68
C LEU A 18 3.30 -3.01 -15.11
N SER A 19 2.18 -2.76 -15.80
CA SER A 19 2.18 -2.09 -17.11
C SER A 19 2.85 -0.73 -17.04
N ASP A 20 2.49 0.05 -16.02
CA ASP A 20 2.91 1.44 -15.89
C ASP A 20 4.39 1.50 -15.53
N ILE A 21 4.86 0.53 -14.73
CA ILE A 21 6.28 0.38 -14.40
C ILE A 21 7.09 0.02 -15.65
N ALA A 22 6.58 -0.89 -16.49
CA ALA A 22 7.25 -1.27 -17.73
C ALA A 22 7.28 -0.11 -18.74
N SER A 23 6.30 0.81 -18.71
CA SER A 23 6.32 2.01 -19.54
C SER A 23 7.34 3.07 -19.08
N LEU A 24 7.88 2.97 -17.86
CA LEU A 24 8.98 3.83 -17.40
C LEU A 24 10.32 3.55 -18.11
N LYS A 25 10.37 2.53 -18.97
CA LYS A 25 11.56 2.15 -19.74
C LYS A 25 12.00 3.20 -20.78
N GLY A 26 11.11 4.11 -21.20
CA GLY A 26 11.36 5.02 -22.34
C GLY A 26 11.87 6.42 -21.98
N ASN A 27 11.59 6.90 -20.76
CA ASN A 27 12.13 8.17 -20.30
C ASN A 27 12.94 7.87 -19.04
N SER A 28 14.24 8.15 -19.10
CA SER A 28 15.18 8.15 -17.97
C SER A 28 14.43 8.44 -16.66
N ALA A 29 14.74 7.70 -15.58
CA ALA A 29 14.09 7.75 -14.26
C ALA A 29 13.79 9.17 -13.70
N SER A 30 14.37 10.19 -14.32
CA SER A 30 13.97 11.60 -14.39
C SER A 30 12.50 11.93 -14.72
N ALA A 31 11.72 11.13 -15.45
CA ALA A 31 10.32 11.51 -15.77
C ALA A 31 9.38 11.52 -14.55
N ILE A 32 9.68 10.73 -13.51
CA ILE A 32 9.00 10.83 -12.21
C ILE A 32 9.49 12.06 -11.41
N LEU A 33 10.65 12.64 -11.77
CA LEU A 33 11.20 13.85 -11.13
C LEU A 33 10.53 15.14 -11.61
N LYS A 34 9.94 15.20 -12.82
CA LYS A 34 9.37 16.44 -13.39
C LYS A 34 7.87 16.63 -13.20
N ALA A 35 7.11 15.59 -12.85
CA ALA A 35 5.65 15.69 -12.75
C ALA A 35 5.13 16.39 -11.46
N SER A 36 6.03 17.02 -10.68
CA SER A 36 5.67 17.74 -9.45
C SER A 36 6.01 19.24 -9.50
N GLU A 37 6.57 19.77 -10.59
CA GLU A 37 6.89 21.20 -10.71
C GLU A 37 6.58 21.73 -12.12
N ASN A 38 5.46 22.47 -12.21
CA ASN A 38 5.10 23.53 -13.16
C ASN A 38 4.67 23.28 -14.63
N GLU A 39 3.74 24.18 -14.98
CA GLU A 39 3.01 24.46 -16.21
C GLU A 39 3.87 24.88 -17.41
N HIS A 40 3.22 24.83 -18.58
CA HIS A 40 3.46 25.61 -19.80
C HIS A 40 4.87 25.55 -20.41
N ILE A 41 4.98 24.94 -21.60
CA ILE A 41 5.73 25.49 -22.74
C ILE A 41 5.14 24.88 -24.03
N VAL A 42 4.88 25.78 -24.98
CA VAL A 42 4.38 25.57 -26.35
C VAL A 42 5.57 25.43 -27.29
N GLY A 43 5.43 24.63 -28.36
CA GLY A 43 6.33 24.58 -29.53
C GLY A 43 7.26 23.36 -29.51
N GLU A 44 7.57 22.67 -30.61
CA GLU A 44 7.16 22.75 -32.01
C GLU A 44 7.51 21.41 -32.67
N LEU A 45 6.80 21.05 -33.73
CA LEU A 45 6.92 19.77 -34.45
C LEU A 45 8.19 19.70 -35.31
N SER A 46 8.89 18.56 -35.29
CA SER A 46 9.64 18.07 -36.45
C SER A 46 9.50 16.56 -36.51
N GLY A 47 8.87 16.09 -37.59
CA GLY A 47 8.47 14.70 -37.77
C GLY A 47 9.61 13.73 -38.05
N SER A 48 9.34 12.48 -37.71
CA SER A 48 9.82 11.32 -38.43
C SER A 48 8.81 10.19 -38.22
N ASP A 49 8.23 9.75 -39.33
CA ASP A 49 7.23 8.71 -39.42
C ASP A 49 7.70 7.39 -38.79
N HIS A 50 7.07 7.03 -37.68
CA HIS A 50 6.86 5.63 -37.32
C HIS A 50 5.44 5.51 -36.79
N GLU A 51 4.55 4.99 -37.64
CA GLU A 51 3.27 4.41 -37.21
C GLU A 51 3.57 3.21 -36.30
N GLU A 52 3.86 3.49 -35.03
CA GLU A 52 3.83 2.48 -33.99
C GLU A 52 2.35 2.17 -33.74
N SER A 53 1.87 1.11 -34.39
CA SER A 53 0.55 0.57 -34.15
C SER A 53 0.36 0.40 -32.64
N ASP A 54 -0.57 1.18 -32.06
CA ASP A 54 -1.01 1.17 -30.66
C ASP A 54 -1.78 -0.13 -30.34
N THR A 55 -1.11 -1.26 -30.59
CA THR A 55 -1.54 -2.56 -30.10
C THR A 55 -1.11 -2.63 -28.63
N PRO A 56 -2.03 -2.91 -27.69
CA PRO A 56 -1.65 -3.13 -26.31
C PRO A 56 -0.63 -4.27 -26.30
N VAL A 57 0.62 -3.95 -25.96
CA VAL A 57 1.70 -4.94 -25.86
C VAL A 57 1.14 -6.12 -25.06
N PRO A 58 1.14 -7.35 -25.62
CA PRO A 58 0.62 -8.51 -24.93
C PRO A 58 1.27 -8.59 -23.56
N LYS A 59 0.48 -8.80 -22.50
CA LYS A 59 1.00 -9.00 -21.14
C LYS A 59 1.95 -10.20 -21.19
N SER A 60 3.24 -9.93 -21.34
CA SER A 60 4.25 -10.97 -21.39
C SER A 60 4.49 -11.41 -19.95
N PHE A 61 4.27 -12.69 -19.69
CA PHE A 61 4.52 -13.31 -18.38
C PHE A 61 5.89 -14.00 -18.38
N SER A 62 6.83 -13.46 -19.14
CA SER A 62 8.16 -14.03 -19.31
C SER A 62 9.04 -13.68 -18.10
N LEU A 63 9.95 -14.60 -17.76
CA LEU A 63 10.92 -14.38 -16.69
C LEU A 63 11.77 -13.12 -16.91
N PRO A 64 12.30 -12.83 -18.13
CA PRO A 64 13.01 -11.58 -18.38
C PRO A 64 12.17 -10.34 -18.11
N TYR A 65 10.89 -10.35 -18.50
CA TYR A 65 9.99 -9.22 -18.26
C TYR A 65 9.79 -8.95 -16.77
N TYR A 66 9.59 -10.01 -15.96
CA TYR A 66 9.46 -9.86 -14.50
C TYR A 66 10.75 -9.41 -13.83
N ALA A 67 11.89 -9.97 -14.22
CA ALA A 67 13.19 -9.58 -13.68
C ALA A 67 13.49 -8.10 -13.94
N GLU A 68 13.29 -7.64 -15.17
CA GLU A 68 13.51 -6.25 -15.55
C GLU A 68 12.52 -5.31 -14.85
N THR A 69 11.24 -5.68 -14.80
CA THR A 69 10.21 -4.87 -14.12
C THR A 69 10.49 -4.75 -12.62
N ALA A 70 10.91 -5.85 -11.98
CA ALA A 70 11.29 -5.85 -10.57
C ALA A 70 12.49 -4.93 -10.31
N HIS A 71 13.53 -5.03 -11.14
CA HIS A 71 14.69 -4.14 -11.05
C HIS A 71 14.29 -2.66 -11.22
N THR A 72 13.56 -2.32 -12.27
CA THR A 72 13.13 -0.94 -12.54
C THR A 72 12.27 -0.38 -11.40
N LEU A 73 11.33 -1.17 -10.87
CA LEU A 73 10.51 -0.78 -9.74
C LEU A 73 11.37 -0.48 -8.51
N LEU A 74 12.20 -1.44 -8.10
CA LEU A 74 13.00 -1.33 -6.88
C LEU A 74 14.04 -0.22 -7.00
N HIS A 75 14.74 -0.14 -8.13
CA HIS A 75 15.70 0.92 -8.40
C HIS A 75 15.04 2.31 -8.26
N THR A 76 13.87 2.48 -8.85
CA THR A 76 13.12 3.75 -8.80
C THR A 76 12.69 4.08 -7.38
N LEU A 77 12.07 3.14 -6.66
CA LEU A 77 11.55 3.37 -5.31
C LEU A 77 12.68 3.60 -4.30
N VAL A 78 13.74 2.80 -4.36
CA VAL A 78 14.90 2.93 -3.46
C VAL A 78 15.62 4.25 -3.71
N SER A 79 15.83 4.63 -4.97
CA SER A 79 16.51 5.90 -5.30
C SER A 79 15.69 7.11 -4.87
N LYS A 80 14.36 7.04 -5.05
CA LYS A 80 13.45 8.15 -4.73
C LYS A 80 13.24 8.32 -3.23
N TYR A 81 12.88 7.24 -2.53
CA TYR A 81 12.43 7.32 -1.15
C TYR A 81 13.51 7.00 -0.12
N LYS A 82 14.65 6.42 -0.54
CA LYS A 82 15.77 6.02 0.34
C LYS A 82 15.27 5.31 1.60
N PRO A 83 14.46 4.24 1.45
CA PRO A 83 13.79 3.61 2.58
C PRO A 83 14.81 2.98 3.52
N THR A 84 14.50 2.95 4.82
CA THR A 84 15.21 2.11 5.79
C THR A 84 14.64 0.69 5.85
N HIS A 85 13.36 0.55 5.52
CA HIS A 85 12.65 -0.71 5.53
C HIS A 85 11.73 -0.84 4.30
N ILE A 86 11.62 -2.05 3.77
CA ILE A 86 10.67 -2.42 2.72
C ILE A 86 9.81 -3.56 3.25
N LEU A 87 8.49 -3.36 3.19
CA LEU A 87 7.50 -4.35 3.57
C LEU A 87 6.88 -4.94 2.31
N ILE A 88 6.90 -6.27 2.20
CA ILE A 88 6.32 -7.00 1.08
C ILE A 88 5.24 -7.92 1.63
N GLU A 89 4.00 -7.78 1.17
CA GLU A 89 2.95 -8.75 1.50
C GLU A 89 3.32 -10.12 0.92
N ARG A 90 3.26 -11.16 1.75
CA ARG A 90 3.55 -12.54 1.34
C ARG A 90 2.39 -13.12 0.54
N GLN A 91 2.67 -13.58 -0.68
CA GLN A 91 1.69 -14.33 -1.47
C GLN A 91 1.33 -15.63 -0.76
N ARG A 92 0.03 -15.89 -0.61
CA ARG A 92 -0.46 -17.13 0.01
C ARG A 92 -0.65 -18.21 -1.03
N PHE A 93 -0.16 -19.42 -0.74
CA PHE A 93 -0.57 -20.62 -1.45
C PHE A 93 -2.02 -20.95 -1.09
N ARG A 94 -2.82 -21.27 -2.12
CA ARG A 94 -4.23 -21.64 -1.96
C ARG A 94 -4.45 -22.97 -2.67
N THR A 95 -5.07 -23.92 -1.99
CA THR A 95 -5.32 -25.28 -2.48
C THR A 95 -6.74 -25.48 -3.06
N GLY A 96 -7.46 -24.40 -3.39
CA GLY A 96 -8.88 -24.44 -3.78
C GLY A 96 -9.23 -23.88 -5.18
N SER A 97 -9.59 -24.80 -6.09
CA SER A 97 -10.65 -24.80 -7.14
C SER A 97 -10.74 -23.75 -8.26
N SER A 98 -9.64 -23.21 -8.79
CA SER A 98 -9.63 -22.70 -10.18
C SER A 98 -8.19 -22.60 -10.69
N SER A 99 -7.94 -23.06 -11.92
CA SER A 99 -6.63 -22.89 -12.59
C SER A 99 -6.20 -21.42 -12.64
N HIS A 100 -7.17 -20.49 -12.74
CA HIS A 100 -6.90 -19.06 -12.70
C HIS A 100 -6.30 -18.58 -11.36
N VAL A 101 -6.73 -19.18 -10.24
CA VAL A 101 -6.18 -18.86 -8.92
C VAL A 101 -4.74 -19.39 -8.80
N GLN A 102 -4.48 -20.57 -9.36
CA GLN A 102 -3.14 -21.16 -9.38
C GLN A 102 -2.18 -20.32 -10.26
N GLU A 103 -2.60 -19.96 -11.48
CA GLU A 103 -1.85 -19.11 -12.39
C GLU A 103 -1.52 -17.74 -11.77
N TRP A 104 -2.52 -17.10 -11.14
CA TRP A 104 -2.31 -15.85 -10.43
C TRP A 104 -1.33 -16.01 -9.26
N THR A 105 -1.48 -17.06 -8.46
CA THR A 105 -0.60 -17.34 -7.32
C THR A 105 0.84 -17.56 -7.77
N ILE A 106 1.06 -18.30 -8.85
CA ILE A 106 2.39 -18.54 -9.42
C ILE A 106 2.98 -17.22 -9.92
N ARG A 107 2.21 -16.41 -10.64
CA ARG A 107 2.69 -15.12 -11.19
C ARG A 107 3.11 -14.15 -10.09
N VAL A 108 2.25 -13.97 -9.07
CA VAL A 108 2.58 -13.08 -7.96
C VAL A 108 3.75 -13.63 -7.14
N GLY A 109 3.76 -14.94 -6.86
CA GLY A 109 4.87 -15.56 -6.12
C GLY A 109 6.21 -15.49 -6.87
N LEU A 110 6.20 -15.61 -8.19
CA LEU A 110 7.38 -15.43 -9.02
C LEU A 110 7.88 -13.98 -8.96
N PHE A 111 6.99 -13.00 -9.08
CA PHE A 111 7.38 -11.60 -8.98
C PHE A 111 7.88 -11.24 -7.57
N GLU A 112 7.22 -11.75 -6.51
CA GLU A 112 7.70 -11.64 -5.12
C GLU A 112 9.13 -12.17 -4.99
N ALA A 113 9.43 -13.36 -5.52
CA ALA A 113 10.76 -13.93 -5.51
C ALA A 113 11.79 -13.05 -6.25
N MET A 114 11.42 -12.48 -7.40
CA MET A 114 12.29 -11.55 -8.14
C MET A 114 12.56 -10.26 -7.35
N LEU A 115 11.57 -9.75 -6.61
CA LEU A 115 11.76 -8.59 -5.74
C LEU A 115 12.76 -8.89 -4.61
N TYR A 116 12.62 -10.03 -3.93
CA TYR A 116 13.57 -10.43 -2.89
C TYR A 116 14.98 -10.64 -3.44
N ALA A 117 15.11 -11.32 -4.58
CA ALA A 117 16.41 -11.57 -5.21
C ALA A 117 17.10 -10.25 -5.62
N ALA A 118 16.36 -9.35 -6.28
CA ALA A 118 16.88 -8.06 -6.69
C ALA A 118 17.28 -7.18 -5.49
N LEU A 119 16.47 -7.16 -4.43
CA LEU A 119 16.83 -6.45 -3.19
C LEU A 119 18.10 -7.01 -2.56
N GLU A 120 18.22 -8.34 -2.45
CA GLU A 120 19.41 -8.98 -1.87
C GLU A 120 20.69 -8.65 -2.66
N VAL A 121 20.61 -8.65 -3.99
CA VAL A 121 21.72 -8.22 -4.85
C VAL A 121 22.05 -6.74 -4.61
N MET A 122 21.05 -5.86 -4.60
CA MET A 122 21.24 -4.42 -4.34
C MET A 122 21.93 -4.17 -2.99
N LYS A 123 21.55 -4.91 -1.94
CA LYS A 123 22.17 -4.82 -0.60
C LYS A 123 23.65 -5.18 -0.62
N LYS A 124 24.01 -6.26 -1.33
CA LYS A 124 25.40 -6.76 -1.41
C LYS A 124 26.30 -5.90 -2.28
N GLU A 125 25.77 -5.39 -3.40
CA GLU A 125 26.57 -4.65 -4.37
C GLU A 125 26.76 -3.18 -4.03
N ARG A 126 25.71 -2.49 -3.56
CA ARG A 126 25.75 -1.03 -3.39
C ARG A 126 26.33 -0.59 -2.04
N GLY A 127 26.37 -1.47 -1.04
CA GLY A 127 26.89 -1.15 0.30
C GLY A 127 26.21 0.07 0.96
N GLY A 128 26.85 0.62 1.99
CA GLY A 128 26.39 1.84 2.68
C GLY A 128 24.98 1.72 3.28
N ASN A 129 24.16 2.77 3.14
CA ASN A 129 22.80 2.83 3.69
C ASN A 129 21.88 1.68 3.23
N LEU A 130 22.20 1.02 2.11
CA LEU A 130 21.41 -0.08 1.58
C LEU A 130 21.79 -1.43 2.20
N ALA A 131 23.00 -1.57 2.76
CA ALA A 131 23.42 -2.80 3.44
C ALA A 131 22.50 -3.12 4.63
N ASP A 132 22.11 -2.08 5.37
CA ASP A 132 21.23 -2.18 6.55
C ASP A 132 19.73 -2.15 6.21
N LEU A 133 19.37 -2.18 4.92
CA LEU A 133 17.97 -2.18 4.50
C LEU A 133 17.22 -3.40 5.05
N GLY A 134 16.23 -3.15 5.89
CA GLY A 134 15.35 -4.17 6.45
C GLY A 134 14.26 -4.59 5.46
N VAL A 135 14.30 -5.81 4.96
CA VAL A 135 13.26 -6.34 4.06
C VAL A 135 12.41 -7.36 4.81
N HIS A 136 11.09 -7.13 4.89
CA HIS A 136 10.20 -7.93 5.71
C HIS A 136 8.98 -8.42 4.95
N GLY A 137 8.76 -9.74 4.98
CA GLY A 137 7.54 -10.37 4.53
C GLY A 137 6.42 -10.21 5.56
N ILE A 138 5.33 -9.54 5.17
CA ILE A 138 4.15 -9.35 6.02
C ILE A 138 3.13 -10.46 5.72
N ASP A 139 2.72 -11.20 6.74
CA ASP A 139 1.61 -12.15 6.63
C ASP A 139 0.27 -11.39 6.75
N PRO A 140 -0.56 -11.37 5.70
CA PRO A 140 -1.79 -10.60 5.76
C PRO A 140 -2.79 -11.18 6.77
N LYS A 141 -2.63 -12.42 7.26
CA LYS A 141 -3.51 -13.00 8.30
C LYS A 141 -3.25 -12.30 9.63
N ARG A 142 -1.98 -12.06 9.94
CA ARG A 142 -1.55 -11.38 11.17
C ARG A 142 -2.05 -9.94 11.19
N VAL A 143 -2.03 -9.24 10.06
CA VAL A 143 -2.59 -7.89 9.93
C VAL A 143 -4.09 -7.89 10.20
N VAL A 144 -4.84 -8.80 9.57
CA VAL A 144 -6.30 -8.93 9.80
C VAL A 144 -6.62 -9.24 11.25
N GLN A 145 -5.91 -10.20 11.86
CA GLN A 145 -6.11 -10.57 13.25
C GLN A 145 -5.86 -9.39 14.19
N TYR A 146 -4.74 -8.68 13.98
CA TYR A 146 -4.35 -7.53 14.80
C TYR A 146 -5.42 -6.44 14.85
N TRP A 147 -5.95 -6.03 13.70
CA TRP A 147 -7.02 -5.03 13.64
C TRP A 147 -8.39 -5.59 14.02
N GLY A 148 -8.60 -6.88 13.76
CA GLY A 148 -9.80 -7.61 14.18
C GLY A 148 -10.00 -7.60 15.69
N GLU A 149 -8.93 -7.81 16.44
CA GLU A 149 -8.94 -7.79 17.91
C GLU A 149 -9.08 -6.36 18.47
N LYS A 150 -8.47 -5.36 17.82
CA LYS A 150 -8.38 -3.99 18.35
C LYS A 150 -9.54 -3.04 17.98
N GLU A 151 -9.93 -2.98 16.71
CA GLU A 151 -10.76 -1.86 16.22
C GLU A 151 -11.92 -2.30 15.30
N ILE A 152 -11.83 -3.49 14.71
CA ILE A 152 -12.86 -3.99 13.80
C ILE A 152 -13.87 -4.90 14.51
N GLY A 153 -13.56 -5.36 15.73
CA GLY A 153 -14.46 -6.20 16.50
C GLY A 153 -14.67 -7.59 15.87
N PHE A 154 -13.65 -8.12 15.20
CA PHE A 154 -13.63 -9.53 14.75
C PHE A 154 -13.28 -10.49 15.90
N THR A 155 -13.52 -10.09 17.15
CA THR A 155 -13.31 -10.96 18.29
C THR A 155 -14.37 -12.04 18.32
N SER A 156 -13.90 -13.28 18.47
CA SER A 156 -14.73 -14.36 18.99
C SER A 156 -15.00 -14.04 20.44
N VAL A 157 -15.97 -13.16 20.72
CA VAL A 157 -16.36 -12.83 22.10
C VAL A 157 -16.73 -14.16 22.78
N GLU A 158 -16.02 -14.51 23.84
CA GLU A 158 -16.49 -15.46 24.84
C GLU A 158 -17.59 -14.76 25.63
N GLY A 159 -18.77 -14.66 25.01
CA GLY A 159 -20.03 -14.31 25.64
C GLY A 159 -20.87 -15.57 25.77
N GLU A 160 -21.61 -15.66 26.87
CA GLU A 160 -22.23 -16.87 27.44
C GLU A 160 -23.38 -17.51 26.64
N ASP A 161 -23.68 -17.05 25.42
CA ASP A 161 -24.69 -17.69 24.55
C ASP A 161 -24.06 -18.50 23.42
N LYS A 162 -24.23 -19.84 23.51
CA LYS A 162 -23.58 -20.85 22.67
C LYS A 162 -24.12 -20.99 21.24
N ASP A 163 -25.13 -20.24 20.82
CA ASP A 163 -25.75 -20.45 19.51
C ASP A 163 -25.31 -19.42 18.44
N LYS A 164 -24.31 -19.85 17.67
CA LYS A 164 -23.85 -19.37 16.35
C LYS A 164 -22.93 -18.14 16.30
N LYS A 165 -21.68 -18.35 16.74
CA LYS A 165 -20.51 -17.53 16.32
C LYS A 165 -20.29 -17.66 14.81
N ARG A 166 -20.67 -16.64 14.02
CA ARG A 166 -20.41 -16.63 12.57
C ARG A 166 -19.04 -16.04 12.30
N ARG A 167 -18.14 -16.83 11.68
CA ARG A 167 -16.86 -16.30 11.18
C ARG A 167 -17.14 -15.20 10.14
N PRO A 168 -16.48 -14.04 10.23
CA PRO A 168 -16.69 -12.97 9.26
C PRO A 168 -16.31 -13.47 7.86
N THR A 169 -17.14 -13.12 6.89
CA THR A 169 -16.92 -13.44 5.49
C THR A 169 -15.78 -12.61 4.92
N SER A 170 -15.14 -13.10 3.85
CA SER A 170 -14.06 -12.36 3.15
C SER A 170 -14.49 -10.95 2.72
N ARG A 171 -15.77 -10.77 2.36
CA ARG A 171 -16.33 -9.47 1.96
C ARG A 171 -16.45 -8.51 3.13
N GLU A 172 -16.89 -8.99 4.29
CA GLU A 172 -16.98 -8.18 5.51
C GLU A 172 -15.58 -7.74 5.97
N VAL A 173 -14.59 -8.64 5.94
CA VAL A 173 -13.19 -8.30 6.24
C VAL A 173 -12.67 -7.23 5.29
N LYS A 174 -12.90 -7.38 3.98
CA LYS A 174 -12.48 -6.38 2.98
C LYS A 174 -13.14 -5.02 3.22
N LYS A 175 -14.45 -5.00 3.45
CA LYS A 175 -15.21 -3.76 3.71
C LYS A 175 -14.70 -3.06 4.96
N ALA A 176 -14.51 -3.80 6.05
CA ALA A 176 -14.08 -3.21 7.32
C ALA A 176 -12.67 -2.62 7.26
N LYS A 177 -11.75 -3.22 6.49
CA LYS A 177 -10.42 -2.65 6.25
C LYS A 177 -10.49 -1.29 5.54
N ILE A 178 -11.32 -1.21 4.49
CA ILE A 178 -11.54 0.02 3.71
C ILE A 178 -12.14 1.10 4.62
N GLU A 179 -13.15 0.75 5.41
CA GLU A 179 -13.78 1.67 6.36
C GLU A 179 -12.84 2.11 7.48
N LEU A 180 -11.96 1.23 7.95
CA LEU A 180 -10.96 1.56 8.96
C LEU A 180 -9.99 2.62 8.46
N VAL A 181 -9.45 2.45 7.24
CA VAL A 181 -8.59 3.45 6.62
C VAL A 181 -9.34 4.75 6.38
N ALA A 182 -10.59 4.70 5.93
CA ALA A 182 -11.40 5.90 5.77
C ALA A 182 -11.57 6.67 7.07
N LYS A 183 -11.84 5.99 8.20
CA LYS A 183 -11.91 6.63 9.53
C LYS A 183 -10.62 7.35 9.90
N TRP A 184 -9.47 6.75 9.60
CA TRP A 184 -8.18 7.38 9.87
C TRP A 184 -7.96 8.64 9.03
N LEU A 185 -8.33 8.60 7.75
CA LEU A 185 -8.24 9.76 6.85
C LEU A 185 -9.22 10.87 7.25
N GLU A 186 -10.47 10.54 7.57
CA GLU A 186 -11.48 11.52 8.04
C GLU A 186 -11.07 12.22 9.33
N ALA A 187 -10.45 11.48 10.26
CA ALA A 187 -9.92 12.04 11.50
C ALA A 187 -8.79 13.05 11.24
N GLU A 188 -7.99 12.83 10.20
CA GLU A 188 -6.92 13.74 9.81
C GLU A 188 -7.45 15.01 9.12
N PHE A 189 -8.48 14.89 8.27
CA PHE A 189 -9.14 16.04 7.66
C PHE A 189 -10.02 16.84 8.63
N GLY A 190 -10.18 16.40 9.88
CA GLY A 190 -11.07 17.06 10.84
C GLY A 190 -12.56 16.95 10.51
N LEU A 191 -12.94 16.02 9.63
CA LEU A 191 -14.32 15.86 9.13
C LEU A 191 -15.22 15.02 10.07
N SER A 192 -14.71 14.61 11.24
CA SER A 192 -15.48 13.88 12.23
C SER A 192 -16.34 14.84 13.06
N GLU A 193 -17.49 15.23 12.53
CA GLU A 193 -18.54 15.93 13.29
C GLU A 193 -19.32 14.93 14.16
N SER A 194 -19.00 14.85 15.45
CA SER A 194 -19.98 14.79 16.55
C SER A 194 -19.26 14.55 17.90
N SER A 195 -19.25 15.63 18.67
CA SER A 195 -19.34 15.74 20.12
C SER A 195 -19.73 14.48 20.90
N THR A 196 -18.77 13.81 21.54
CA THR A 196 -18.88 13.36 22.95
C THR A 196 -17.54 12.85 23.47
N SER A 197 -17.13 13.41 24.62
CA SER A 197 -15.96 13.08 25.46
C SER A 197 -14.56 13.51 24.97
N LYS A 198 -14.04 14.57 25.61
CA LYS A 198 -12.66 15.07 25.55
C LYS A 198 -11.63 14.13 26.24
N ILE A 199 -11.82 12.81 26.18
CA ILE A 199 -10.94 11.86 26.92
C ILE A 199 -10.10 10.96 25.99
N ASP A 200 -10.38 10.85 24.69
CA ASP A 200 -9.61 9.91 23.85
C ASP A 200 -9.26 10.41 22.43
N SER A 201 -9.12 11.74 22.27
CA SER A 201 -8.76 12.37 20.99
C SER A 201 -7.36 12.00 20.48
N GLY A 202 -6.50 11.43 21.32
CA GLY A 202 -5.21 10.85 20.92
C GLY A 202 -5.33 9.47 20.25
N ALA A 203 -6.38 8.71 20.54
CA ALA A 203 -6.55 7.36 20.00
C ALA A 203 -7.17 7.30 18.60
N ARG A 204 -7.75 8.40 18.09
CA ARG A 204 -8.44 8.42 16.79
C ARG A 204 -7.55 8.74 15.59
N ARG A 205 -6.45 9.47 15.77
CA ARG A 205 -5.54 9.85 14.67
C ARG A 205 -4.35 8.88 14.60
N ARG A 206 -4.42 7.95 13.66
CA ARG A 206 -3.42 6.88 13.45
C ARG A 206 -2.38 7.22 12.39
N VAL A 207 -2.69 8.10 11.44
CA VAL A 207 -1.81 8.54 10.35
C VAL A 207 -1.96 10.04 10.15
N ASP A 208 -0.88 10.69 9.76
CA ASP A 208 -0.86 12.09 9.32
C ASP A 208 -0.68 12.09 7.78
N ILE A 209 -1.28 13.06 7.09
CA ILE A 209 -1.10 13.22 5.63
C ILE A 209 -0.08 14.32 5.39
N SER A 210 0.98 14.02 4.64
CA SER A 210 1.96 15.05 4.29
C SER A 210 1.33 16.21 3.52
N GLY A 211 1.99 17.37 3.53
CA GLY A 211 1.56 18.55 2.76
C GLY A 211 1.55 18.38 1.23
N SER A 212 1.84 17.17 0.71
CA SER A 212 1.79 16.85 -0.70
C SER A 212 0.37 16.84 -1.22
N GLU A 213 0.07 17.74 -2.17
CA GLU A 213 -1.24 17.84 -2.82
C GLU A 213 -1.65 16.51 -3.48
N SER A 214 -0.68 15.75 -4.00
CA SER A 214 -0.95 14.44 -4.62
C SER A 214 -1.52 13.41 -3.64
N VAL A 215 -1.00 13.34 -2.42
CA VAL A 215 -1.47 12.41 -1.37
C VAL A 215 -2.83 12.87 -0.85
N ARG A 216 -2.97 14.18 -0.65
CA ARG A 216 -4.23 14.79 -0.19
C ARG A 216 -5.36 14.53 -1.19
N SER A 217 -5.13 14.79 -2.47
CA SER A 217 -6.08 14.55 -3.56
C SER A 217 -6.49 13.07 -3.63
N LEU A 218 -5.53 12.15 -3.48
CA LEU A 218 -5.84 10.72 -3.48
C LEU A 218 -6.68 10.31 -2.26
N ALA A 219 -6.39 10.85 -1.09
CA ALA A 219 -7.15 10.58 0.13
C ALA A 219 -8.58 11.13 0.05
N GLU A 220 -8.78 12.34 -0.47
CA GLU A 220 -10.10 12.88 -0.74
C GLU A 220 -10.88 12.04 -1.76
N ALA A 221 -10.21 11.61 -2.85
CA ALA A 221 -10.80 10.73 -3.85
C ALA A 221 -11.18 9.36 -3.27
N TYR A 222 -10.34 8.79 -2.39
CA TYR A 222 -10.62 7.56 -1.65
C TYR A 222 -11.90 7.67 -0.83
N LEU A 223 -12.07 8.75 -0.06
CA LEU A 223 -13.26 9.02 0.74
C LEU A 223 -14.51 9.25 -0.12
N ALA A 224 -14.38 10.03 -1.21
CA ALA A 224 -15.47 10.28 -2.14
C ALA A 224 -15.97 8.99 -2.80
N ARG A 225 -15.06 8.08 -3.15
CA ARG A 225 -15.37 6.77 -3.72
C ARG A 225 -16.09 5.85 -2.74
N LEU A 226 -15.72 5.88 -1.46
CA LEU A 226 -16.39 5.08 -0.43
C LEU A 226 -17.85 5.53 -0.22
N ARG A 227 -18.08 6.85 -0.27
CA ARG A 227 -19.41 7.47 -0.07
C ARG A 227 -20.33 7.33 -1.29
N THR A 228 -19.78 7.12 -2.48
CA THR A 228 -20.58 6.91 -3.69
C THR A 228 -20.99 5.44 -3.81
N PRO A 229 -22.30 5.11 -3.74
CA PRO A 229 -22.75 3.75 -3.95
C PRO A 229 -22.37 3.30 -5.36
N ALA A 230 -21.75 2.12 -5.46
CA ALA A 230 -21.38 1.54 -6.74
C ALA A 230 -22.64 1.36 -7.60
N LYS A 231 -22.87 2.28 -8.56
CA LYS A 231 -23.82 2.03 -9.63
C LYS A 231 -23.34 0.79 -10.38
N ARG A 232 -24.05 -0.33 -10.16
CA ARG A 232 -23.82 -1.61 -10.85
C ARG A 232 -23.88 -1.34 -12.36
N GLY A 233 -22.80 -1.64 -13.07
CA GLY A 233 -22.85 -1.85 -14.53
C GLY A 233 -22.45 -0.72 -15.46
N LEU A 234 -22.00 0.46 -14.97
CA LEU A 234 -21.32 1.40 -15.87
C LEU A 234 -19.85 0.97 -16.00
N SER A 235 -19.60 0.16 -17.02
CA SER A 235 -18.31 0.13 -17.69
C SER A 235 -17.86 1.57 -17.87
N MET A 236 -16.74 1.95 -17.26
CA MET A 236 -16.08 3.25 -17.43
C MET A 236 -15.48 3.36 -18.85
N ARG A 237 -16.30 3.12 -19.89
CA ARG A 237 -15.90 3.10 -21.30
C ARG A 237 -15.98 4.50 -21.94
N GLY A 238 -15.63 5.54 -21.18
CA GLY A 238 -15.74 6.91 -21.68
C GLY A 238 -15.03 7.99 -20.88
N ARG A 239 -14.17 7.66 -19.91
CA ARG A 239 -13.40 8.68 -19.19
C ARG A 239 -12.05 8.89 -19.89
N PRO A 240 -11.62 10.14 -20.15
CA PRO A 240 -10.35 10.41 -20.81
C PRO A 240 -9.21 9.70 -20.08
N ARG A 241 -8.37 9.03 -20.88
CA ARG A 241 -7.16 8.30 -20.47
C ARG A 241 -6.14 9.35 -20.01
N GLY A 242 -6.27 9.84 -18.77
CA GLY A 242 -5.43 10.94 -18.26
C GLY A 242 -5.54 11.23 -16.76
N GLU A 243 -6.66 10.94 -16.10
CA GLU A 243 -6.78 11.16 -14.64
C GLU A 243 -6.17 10.00 -13.85
N THR A 244 -4.91 10.15 -13.45
CA THR A 244 -4.15 9.19 -12.63
C THR A 244 -4.85 8.86 -11.31
N VAL A 245 -5.37 9.88 -10.63
CA VAL A 245 -6.07 9.75 -9.34
C VAL A 245 -7.32 8.88 -9.46
N ALA A 246 -8.10 9.03 -10.53
CA ALA A 246 -9.32 8.26 -10.74
C ALA A 246 -9.03 6.76 -10.96
N ASN A 247 -7.90 6.42 -11.60
CA ASN A 247 -7.48 5.04 -11.86
C ASN A 247 -6.90 4.35 -10.62
N ASP A 248 -6.23 5.11 -9.75
CA ASP A 248 -5.66 4.61 -8.50
C ASP A 248 -6.75 4.23 -7.49
N VAL A 249 -7.86 4.97 -7.47
CA VAL A 249 -8.99 4.77 -6.54
C VAL A 249 -10.00 3.71 -7.03
N ILE A 250 -9.75 3.05 -8.17
CA ILE A 250 -10.61 1.96 -8.68
C ILE A 250 -10.65 0.78 -7.71
N LYS A 251 -9.56 0.52 -6.98
CA LYS A 251 -9.42 -0.61 -6.04
C LYS A 251 -9.05 -0.10 -4.65
N LEU A 252 -10.08 0.33 -3.91
CA LEU A 252 -9.94 0.82 -2.54
C LEU A 252 -9.28 -0.20 -1.59
N ASP A 253 -9.42 -1.50 -1.86
CA ASP A 253 -8.79 -2.53 -1.03
C ASP A 253 -7.28 -2.59 -1.17
N ASP A 254 -6.73 -2.49 -2.38
CA ASP A 254 -5.27 -2.53 -2.60
C ASP A 254 -4.60 -1.37 -1.83
N LEU A 255 -5.21 -0.18 -1.87
CA LEU A 255 -4.74 1.01 -1.16
C LEU A 255 -4.92 0.91 0.36
N ALA A 256 -6.03 0.33 0.82
CA ALA A 256 -6.24 0.09 2.24
C ALA A 256 -5.24 -0.94 2.81
N ASP A 257 -5.03 -2.03 2.09
CA ASP A 257 -4.17 -3.12 2.53
C ASP A 257 -2.72 -2.65 2.70
N CYS A 258 -2.17 -1.88 1.75
CA CYS A 258 -0.79 -1.38 1.86
C CYS A 258 -0.61 -0.38 3.02
N LEU A 259 -1.59 0.50 3.26
CA LEU A 259 -1.55 1.44 4.38
C LEU A 259 -1.67 0.72 5.72
N LEU A 260 -2.64 -0.20 5.84
CA LEU A 260 -2.82 -1.01 7.04
C LEU A 260 -1.55 -1.80 7.36
N GLN A 261 -0.90 -2.39 6.37
CA GLN A 261 0.36 -3.12 6.55
C GLN A 261 1.46 -2.23 7.11
N GLY A 262 1.68 -1.05 6.52
CA GLY A 262 2.68 -0.09 6.99
C GLY A 262 2.45 0.32 8.44
N VAL A 263 1.22 0.74 8.77
CA VAL A 263 0.84 1.15 10.13
C VAL A 263 0.99 0.00 11.13
N THR A 264 0.51 -1.20 10.77
CA THR A 264 0.61 -2.39 11.62
C THR A 264 2.05 -2.71 11.98
N TRP A 265 2.93 -2.70 10.98
CA TRP A 265 4.34 -3.02 11.19
C TRP A 265 5.00 -1.99 12.12
N MET A 266 4.73 -0.70 11.93
CA MET A 266 5.23 0.35 12.82
C MET A 266 4.74 0.17 14.27
N GLU A 267 3.47 -0.18 14.47
CA GLU A 267 2.96 -0.48 15.82
C GLU A 267 3.63 -1.71 16.43
N TRP A 268 3.91 -2.76 15.64
CA TRP A 268 4.63 -3.93 16.12
C TRP A 268 6.08 -3.63 16.50
N ILE A 269 6.78 -2.79 15.75
CA ILE A 269 8.15 -2.36 16.09
C ILE A 269 8.14 -1.54 17.38
N ARG A 270 7.25 -0.55 17.50
CA ARG A 270 7.09 0.23 18.75
C ARG A 270 6.77 -0.66 19.95
N MET A 271 5.87 -1.63 19.77
CA MET A 271 5.51 -2.57 20.83
C MET A 271 6.72 -3.40 21.26
N ARG A 272 7.53 -3.88 20.30
CA ARG A 272 8.75 -4.64 20.58
C ARG A 272 9.75 -3.80 21.38
N GLU A 273 9.99 -2.56 20.98
CA GLU A 273 10.89 -1.64 21.70
C GLU A 273 10.41 -1.39 23.12
N MET A 274 9.10 -1.18 23.31
CA MET A 274 8.51 -1.01 24.64
C MET A 274 8.67 -2.25 25.52
N VAL A 275 8.44 -3.44 24.97
CA VAL A 275 8.60 -4.70 25.71
C VAL A 275 10.05 -4.92 26.11
N VAL A 276 11.02 -4.68 25.20
CA VAL A 276 12.44 -4.78 25.53
C VAL A 276 12.81 -3.81 26.65
N ARG A 277 12.45 -2.53 26.50
CA ARG A 277 12.79 -1.49 27.48
C ARG A 277 12.17 -1.76 28.86
N LYS A 278 10.89 -2.13 28.91
CA LYS A 278 10.19 -2.42 30.17
C LYS A 278 10.62 -3.77 30.76
N GLY A 279 10.87 -4.77 29.93
CA GLY A 279 11.35 -6.08 30.36
C GLY A 279 12.75 -6.02 30.98
N MET A 280 13.65 -5.20 30.41
CA MET A 280 14.98 -4.95 30.99
C MET A 280 14.89 -4.29 32.37
N ALA A 281 14.00 -3.31 32.54
CA ALA A 281 13.80 -2.67 33.85
C ALA A 281 13.35 -3.66 34.93
N VAL A 282 12.50 -4.64 34.59
CA VAL A 282 12.06 -5.69 35.52
C VAL A 282 13.20 -6.65 35.87
N LEU A 283 14.12 -6.92 34.95
CA LEU A 283 15.30 -7.76 35.21
C LEU A 283 16.36 -7.06 36.06
N GLU A 284 16.42 -5.73 36.04
CA GLU A 284 17.31 -4.94 36.90
C GLU A 284 16.76 -4.79 38.34
N GLU A 285 15.48 -5.12 38.57
CA GLU A 285 14.82 -5.12 39.88
C GLU A 285 14.87 -6.49 40.61
N ILE A 286 15.47 -7.52 39.99
CA ILE A 286 15.65 -8.88 40.55
C ILE A 286 17.12 -9.10 40.89
#